data_AF-A0A9P0PW31-F1
#
_entry.id   AF-A0A9P0PW31-F1
#
_cell.length_a   1.000
_cell.length_b   1.000
_cell.length_c   1.000
_cell.angle_alpha   90.00
_cell.angle_beta   90.00
_cell.angle_gamma   90.00
#
_symmetry.space_group_name_H-M   'P 1'
#
loop_
_entity.id
_entity.type
_entity.pdbx_description
1 polymer ?
#
loop_
_entity_poly.entity_id
_entity_poly.type
_entity_poly.pdbx_seq_one_letter_code
_entity_poly.pdbx_strand_id
1 'polypeptide(L)' 'DSWVLTNKQKSKLQAIDVKYLRAVKGVTRKVKIRNEVIREELGVESVLQRIEENQLKWFGHLARMKDTRPVKLIREARV' A
#
# COMPACT_ATOMS: atom_id res chain seq x y z
N ASP A 1 8.91 3.85 -14.07
CA ASP A 1 8.22 3.41 -12.85
C ASP A 1 9.07 2.47 -12.01
N SER A 2 9.20 2.76 -10.71
CA SER A 2 9.92 1.92 -9.76
C SER A 2 8.91 1.18 -8.88
N TRP A 3 9.11 -0.13 -8.73
CA TRP A 3 8.34 -1.00 -7.82
C TRP A 3 8.36 -0.51 -6.37
N VAL A 4 9.45 0.15 -5.98
CA VAL A 4 9.64 0.66 -4.62
C VAL A 4 9.02 2.05 -4.49
N LEU A 5 8.09 2.19 -3.54
CA LEU A 5 7.53 3.48 -3.19
C LEU A 5 8.56 4.32 -2.42
N THR A 6 8.79 5.53 -2.90
CA THR A 6 9.54 6.55 -2.15
C THR A 6 8.73 7.02 -0.93
N ASN A 7 9.41 7.54 0.09
CA ASN A 7 8.75 8.12 1.27
C ASN A 7 7.74 9.23 0.88
N LYS A 8 8.08 10.05 -0.11
CA LYS A 8 7.20 11.11 -0.64
C LYS A 8 5.90 10.53 -1.23
N GLN A 9 5.98 9.41 -1.95
CA GLN A 9 4.80 8.73 -2.48
C GLN A 9 3.98 8.09 -1.35
N LYS A 10 4.63 7.43 -0.39
CA LYS A 10 3.95 6.85 0.79
C LYS A 10 3.16 7.91 1.57
N SER A 11 3.76 9.06 1.87
CA SER A 11 3.07 10.15 2.57
C SER A 11 1.89 10.72 1.78
N LYS A 12 2.01 10.86 0.45
CA LYS A 12 0.89 11.30 -0.40
C LYS A 12 -0.26 10.30 -0.38
N LEU A 13 0.03 9.00 -0.50
CA LEU A 13 -0.97 7.94 -0.46
C LEU A 13 -1.71 7.93 0.87
N GLN A 14 -0.99 8.04 1.99
CA GLN A 14 -1.61 8.15 3.32
C GLN A 14 -2.49 9.39 3.45
N ALA A 15 -2.06 10.54 2.92
CA ALA A 15 -2.85 11.77 2.98
C ALA A 15 -4.17 11.66 2.18
N ILE A 16 -4.11 11.04 0.98
CA ILE A 16 -5.28 10.78 0.15
C ILE A 16 -6.22 9.79 0.84
N ASP A 17 -5.69 8.67 1.35
CA ASP A 17 -6.42 7.65 2.10
C ASP A 17 -7.20 8.25 3.27
N VAL A 18 -6.51 8.96 4.17
CA VAL A 18 -7.14 9.59 5.33
C VAL A 18 -8.17 10.65 4.92
N LYS A 19 -7.92 11.42 3.87
CA LYS A 19 -8.88 12.41 3.37
C LYS A 19 -10.16 11.75 2.89
N TYR A 20 -10.04 10.65 2.15
CA TYR A 20 -11.17 9.87 1.66
C TYR A 20 -11.96 9.25 2.81
N LEU A 21 -11.30 8.57 3.75
CA LEU A 21 -11.95 7.94 4.90
C LEU A 21 -12.69 8.96 5.80
N ARG A 22 -12.12 10.16 5.97
CA ARG A 22 -12.78 11.25 6.68
C ARG A 22 -14.04 11.74 5.97
N ALA A 23 -14.02 11.82 4.65
CA ALA A 23 -15.19 12.18 3.87
C ALA A 23 -16.28 11.10 3.98
N VAL A 24 -15.92 9.81 3.89
CA VAL A 24 -16.85 8.69 4.07
C VAL A 24 -17.50 8.71 5.45
N LYS A 25 -16.72 8.94 6.51
CA LYS A 25 -17.23 9.02 7.89
C LYS A 25 -17.95 10.35 8.20
N GLY A 26 -17.91 11.34 7.30
CA GLY A 26 -18.51 12.65 7.52
C GLY A 26 -17.82 13.50 8.60
N VAL A 27 -16.55 13.23 8.92
CA VAL A 27 -15.82 13.94 9.97
C VAL A 27 -14.81 14.93 9.39
N THR A 28 -14.84 16.16 9.90
CA THR A 28 -13.86 17.17 9.51
C THR A 28 -12.56 17.04 10.30
N ARG A 29 -11.49 17.72 9.85
CA ARG A 29 -10.22 17.76 10.59
C ARG A 29 -10.34 18.48 11.95
N LYS A 30 -11.38 19.30 12.16
CA LYS A 30 -11.60 20.06 13.41
C LYS A 30 -11.87 19.15 14.61
N VAL A 31 -12.39 17.94 14.38
CA VAL A 31 -12.74 16.98 15.44
C VAL A 31 -11.49 16.33 16.07
N LYS A 32 -10.31 16.47 15.43
CA LYS A 32 -9.01 15.97 15.95
C LYS A 32 -8.97 14.47 16.32
N ILE A 33 -9.87 13.66 15.76
CA ILE A 33 -9.84 12.19 15.89
C ILE A 33 -8.57 11.65 15.23
N ARG A 34 -7.90 10.68 15.86
CA ARG A 34 -6.74 9.99 15.29
C ARG A 34 -7.11 9.23 14.01
N ASN A 35 -6.17 9.09 13.09
CA ASN A 35 -6.46 8.44 11.80
C ASN A 35 -6.68 6.93 11.97
N GLU A 36 -6.01 6.33 12.95
CA GLU A 36 -6.11 4.91 13.33
C GLU A 36 -7.54 4.59 13.79
N VAL A 37 -8.12 5.44 14.64
CA VAL A 37 -9.50 5.30 15.13
C VAL A 37 -10.51 5.36 13.98
N ILE A 38 -10.29 6.21 12.98
CA ILE A 38 -11.18 6.29 11.81
C ILE A 38 -11.13 5.00 10.99
N ARG A 39 -9.94 4.41 10.85
CA ARG A 39 -9.77 3.14 10.14
C ARG A 39 -10.42 1.98 10.89
N GLU A 40 -10.21 1.92 12.20
CA GLU A 40 -10.80 0.90 13.07
C GLU A 40 -12.33 0.95 13.04
N GLU A 41 -12.92 2.14 13.20
CA GLU A 41 -14.38 2.29 13.14
C GLU A 41 -14.98 1.97 11.77
N LEU A 42 -14.23 2.20 10.68
CA LEU A 42 -14.65 1.83 9.32
C LEU A 42 -14.31 0.38 8.97
N GLY A 43 -13.59 -0.35 9.83
CA GLY A 43 -13.15 -1.72 9.56
C GLY A 43 -12.21 -1.85 8.36
N VAL A 44 -11.43 -0.80 8.05
CA VAL A 44 -10.52 -0.77 6.90
C VAL A 44 -9.06 -0.74 7.32
N GLU A 45 -8.21 -1.42 6.58
CA GLU A 45 -6.77 -1.37 6.76
C GLU A 45 -6.13 -0.16 6.08
N SER A 46 -4.85 0.10 6.34
CA SER A 46 -4.14 1.20 5.68
C SER A 46 -3.84 0.89 4.21
N VAL A 47 -3.93 1.90 3.34
CA VAL A 47 -3.58 1.75 1.91
C VAL A 47 -2.16 1.23 1.70
N LEU A 48 -1.21 1.64 2.57
CA LEU A 48 0.17 1.19 2.47
C LEU A 48 0.32 -0.29 2.79
N GLN A 49 -0.38 -0.77 3.82
CA GLN A 49 -0.41 -2.19 4.16
C GLN A 49 -0.95 -3.02 3.00
N ARG A 50 -2.08 -2.61 2.41
CA ARG A 50 -2.63 -3.29 1.21
C ARG A 50 -1.63 -3.32 0.05
N ILE A 51 -0.89 -2.23 -0.17
CA ILE A 51 0.14 -2.19 -1.21
C ILE A 51 1.26 -3.16 -0.88
N GLU A 52 1.77 -3.15 0.36
CA GLU A 52 2.86 -4.05 0.79
C GLU A 52 2.44 -5.52 0.69
N GLU A 53 1.21 -5.86 1.09
CA GLU A 53 0.65 -7.21 0.91
C GLU A 53 0.56 -7.63 -0.56
N ASN A 54 0.11 -6.73 -1.44
CA ASN A 54 0.05 -7.02 -2.87
C ASN A 54 1.45 -7.17 -3.47
N GLN A 55 2.42 -6.38 -2.99
CA GLN A 55 3.81 -6.52 -3.38
C GLN A 55 4.36 -7.89 -2.97
N LEU A 56 4.06 -8.35 -1.76
CA LEU A 56 4.46 -9.68 -1.27
C LEU A 56 3.76 -10.81 -2.04
N LYS A 57 2.47 -10.67 -2.35
CA LYS A 57 1.74 -11.64 -3.18
C LYS A 57 2.37 -11.78 -4.56
N TRP A 58 2.71 -10.66 -5.19
CA TRP A 58 3.43 -10.65 -6.47
C TRP A 58 4.82 -11.27 -6.36
N PHE A 59 5.56 -10.94 -5.30
CA PHE A 59 6.88 -11.54 -5.05
C PHE A 59 6.79 -13.06 -4.89
N GLY A 60 5.83 -13.55 -4.09
CA GLY A 60 5.60 -14.98 -3.95
C GLY A 60 5.16 -15.64 -5.27
N HIS A 61 4.40 -14.93 -6.10
CA HIS A 61 4.07 -15.40 -7.44
C HIS A 61 5.31 -15.53 -8.32
N LEU A 62 6.20 -14.53 -8.33
CA LEU A 62 7.47 -14.59 -9.04
C LEU A 62 8.35 -15.75 -8.55
N ALA A 63 8.44 -15.97 -7.23
CA ALA A 63 9.22 -17.07 -6.67
C ALA A 63 8.76 -18.46 -7.16
N ARG A 64 7.44 -18.63 -7.37
CA ARG A 64 6.85 -19.86 -7.90
C ARG A 64 6.88 -19.98 -9.43
N MET A 65 7.26 -18.92 -10.15
CA MET A 65 7.40 -19.00 -11.61
C MET A 65 8.56 -19.93 -12.00
N LYS A 66 8.46 -20.55 -13.18
CA LYS A 66 9.56 -21.29 -13.80
C LYS A 66 10.70 -20.33 -14.15
N ASP A 67 11.94 -20.81 -14.03
CA ASP A 67 13.17 -20.04 -14.28
C ASP A 67 13.35 -19.64 -15.75
N THR A 68 12.55 -20.22 -16.65
CA THR A 68 12.50 -19.82 -18.06
C THR A 68 11.80 -18.48 -18.28
N ARG A 69 11.12 -17.94 -17.26
CA ARG A 69 10.40 -16.67 -17.39
C ARG A 69 11.38 -15.51 -17.28
N PRO A 70 11.42 -14.59 -18.27
CA PRO A 70 12.39 -13.48 -18.27
C PRO A 70 12.24 -12.58 -17.05
N VAL A 71 11.03 -12.41 -16.52
CA VAL A 71 10.78 -11.59 -15.33
C VAL A 71 11.47 -12.15 -14.08
N LYS A 72 11.55 -13.47 -13.94
CA LYS A 72 12.23 -14.12 -12.81
C LYS A 72 13.76 -13.96 -12.95
N LEU A 73 14.29 -14.23 -14.14
CA LEU A 73 15.70 -14.07 -14.46
C LEU A 73 16.20 -12.63 -14.25
N ILE A 74 15.45 -11.63 -14.74
CA ILE A 74 15.79 -10.21 -14.56
C ILE A 74 15.81 -9.83 -13.07
N ARG A 75 14.88 -10.38 -12.28
CA ARG A 75 14.81 -10.11 -10.85
C ARG A 75 16.02 -10.71 -10.12
N GLU A 76 16.34 -11.96 -10.42
CA GLU A 76 17.48 -12.69 -9.83
C GLU A 76 18.82 -12.04 -10.21
N ALA A 77 18.99 -11.61 -11.47
CA ALA A 77 20.19 -10.90 -11.92
C ALA A 77 20.36 -9.50 -11.32
N ARG A 78 19.31 -8.94 -10.70
CA ARG A 78 19.31 -7.61 -10.07
C ARG A 78 19.45 -7.69 -8.54
N VAL A 79 19.40 -8.88 -7.96
CA VAL A 79 19.73 -9.15 -6.54
C VAL A 79 21.24 -9.37 -6.44
#